data_AF-A0AAC9XLI1-F1
#
_entry.id   AF-A0AAC9XLI1-F1
#
_cell.length_a   1.000
_cell.length_b   1.000
_cell.length_c   1.000
_cell.angle_alpha   90.00
_cell.angle_beta   90.00
_cell.angle_gamma   90.00
#
_symmetry.space_group_name_H-M   'P 1'
#
loop_
_entity.id
_entity.type
_entity.pdbx_description
1 polymer ?
#
loop_
_entity_poly.entity_id
_entity_poly.type
_entity_poly.pdbx_seq_one_letter_code
_entity_poly.pdbx_strand_id
1 'polypeptide(L)'
;MSKKYRKLLLIYFIIYIFILFSLFILGKVSRVGYLSDISINTDDTLRLNNINIETTKKLFSSNDKSDYSSLTNYIFTNNSITNYLYNFRISYYDKVFRNSDIYGVYLNTNNLPNYIKDIKFVNKGSPFGTLISSDKIEGNINNIKYSLKLKLTFLITILLFFIFALLIRPIILEFVSLIKIRINLKNIYVYILIIFLCFLIMPNIIYILFGSYFDNTNYENRLKANKPILSINNLSKYPNEYEKYFNDYLPFRNELIQLKNIIDFLIFNNILSQSAILGKNKWVFFKEIRYVIQNYIGIYRFSDEELENAENNLLHFRNELRKKNIDFVFMICPDKTLIYTDYMPYYVKRKTMINAAEQFVNYIRKNTDIKIVYPKEELLKYKDTYLLYYKYDYHWNYLGAYIGYSEFMKTVGINVPEIYNRNIILTNMLPFYKDLTGFINLYSFLKKDIEKIYTISGYNNYNIIEGTNVFSQYVLVKPKLNTNVINRKLFVIRDSFSQAMFEYLSSSFSQASYRHIDRYKNSEIIKEYPDIVLFETVDSFLKERLFKVIPNYKIEEINKDLETNSATSNN
;
A
#
# COMPACT_ATOMS: atom_id res chain seq x y z
N MET A 1 -53.84 -0.60 0.16
CA MET A 1 -53.01 0.29 -0.71
C MET A 1 -53.93 1.25 -1.48
N SER A 2 -53.83 2.58 -1.30
CA SER A 2 -54.77 3.52 -1.93
C SER A 2 -54.65 3.48 -3.47
N LYS A 3 -55.78 3.63 -4.18
CA LYS A 3 -55.84 3.55 -5.66
C LYS A 3 -54.92 4.59 -6.32
N LYS A 4 -54.76 5.77 -5.69
CA LYS A 4 -53.89 6.86 -6.15
C LYS A 4 -52.40 6.53 -6.05
N TYR A 5 -51.98 5.82 -4.99
CA TYR A 5 -50.59 5.40 -4.82
C TYR A 5 -50.20 4.27 -5.77
N ARG A 6 -51.10 3.32 -6.05
CA ARG A 6 -50.89 2.30 -7.08
C ARG A 6 -50.67 2.91 -8.47
N LYS A 7 -51.43 3.96 -8.81
CA LYS A 7 -51.21 4.72 -10.06
C LYS A 7 -49.86 5.42 -10.10
N LEU A 8 -49.44 6.05 -8.99
CA LEU A 8 -48.15 6.76 -8.94
C LEU A 8 -46.96 5.78 -9.05
N LEU A 9 -47.00 4.66 -8.33
CA LEU A 9 -46.00 3.60 -8.44
C LEU A 9 -45.96 3.00 -9.84
N LEU A 10 -47.12 2.82 -10.47
CA LEU A 10 -47.18 2.35 -11.86
C LEU A 10 -46.50 3.35 -12.79
N ILE A 11 -46.73 4.66 -12.62
CA ILE A 11 -46.05 5.71 -13.40
C ILE A 11 -44.53 5.67 -13.16
N TYR A 12 -44.08 5.61 -11.91
CA TYR A 12 -42.65 5.51 -11.61
C TYR A 12 -42.03 4.24 -12.19
N PHE A 13 -42.72 3.11 -12.10
CA PHE A 13 -42.29 1.83 -12.66
C PHE A 13 -42.22 1.88 -14.20
N ILE A 14 -43.16 2.57 -14.85
CA ILE A 14 -43.14 2.79 -16.30
C ILE A 14 -41.95 3.68 -16.69
N ILE A 15 -41.74 4.81 -16.02
CA ILE A 15 -40.59 5.71 -16.25
C ILE A 15 -39.29 4.93 -16.04
N TYR A 16 -39.24 4.12 -14.99
CA TYR A 16 -38.11 3.28 -14.66
C TYR A 16 -37.78 2.26 -15.75
N ILE A 17 -38.78 1.51 -16.22
CA ILE A 17 -38.62 0.58 -17.35
C ILE A 17 -38.16 1.34 -18.59
N PHE A 18 -38.73 2.52 -18.84
CA PHE A 18 -38.36 3.35 -19.99
C PHE A 18 -36.89 3.80 -19.93
N ILE A 19 -36.39 4.21 -18.75
CA ILE A 19 -34.98 4.58 -18.56
C ILE A 19 -34.07 3.36 -18.77
N LEU A 20 -34.39 2.21 -18.17
CA LEU A 20 -33.62 0.98 -18.36
C LEU A 20 -33.59 0.55 -19.83
N PHE A 21 -34.73 0.63 -20.51
CA PHE A 21 -34.86 0.30 -21.92
C PHE A 21 -34.05 1.27 -22.79
N SER A 22 -34.10 2.57 -22.49
CA SER A 22 -33.31 3.59 -23.17
C SER A 22 -31.80 3.34 -23.00
N LEU A 23 -31.35 3.05 -21.78
CA LEU A 23 -29.96 2.67 -21.50
C LEU A 23 -29.58 1.38 -22.25
N PHE A 24 -30.45 0.37 -22.24
CA PHE A 24 -30.21 -0.86 -22.99
C PHE A 24 -30.04 -0.61 -24.50
N ILE A 25 -30.90 0.23 -25.10
CA ILE A 25 -30.79 0.63 -26.51
C ILE A 25 -29.48 1.39 -26.76
N LEU A 26 -29.17 2.39 -25.94
CA LEU A 26 -27.94 3.17 -26.04
C LEU A 26 -26.69 2.28 -25.93
N GLY A 27 -26.74 1.24 -25.10
CA GLY A 27 -25.66 0.28 -24.95
C GLY A 27 -25.36 -0.47 -26.26
N LYS A 28 -26.40 -0.91 -26.98
CA LYS A 28 -26.29 -1.69 -28.22
C LYS A 28 -25.69 -0.93 -29.41
N VAL A 29 -25.65 0.40 -29.36
CA VAL A 29 -25.04 1.21 -30.42
C VAL A 29 -23.58 0.81 -30.61
N SER A 30 -23.20 0.39 -31.83
CA SER A 30 -21.82 0.08 -32.16
C SER A 30 -20.99 1.36 -32.15
N ARG A 31 -19.85 1.32 -31.47
CA ARG A 31 -18.92 2.43 -31.31
C ARG A 31 -17.55 2.05 -31.86
N VAL A 32 -16.72 3.06 -32.10
CA VAL A 32 -15.34 2.90 -32.57
C VAL A 32 -14.38 3.38 -31.49
N GLY A 33 -13.31 2.61 -31.27
CA GLY A 33 -12.26 2.87 -30.29
C GLY A 33 -10.91 2.35 -30.76
N TYR A 34 -10.02 2.08 -29.83
CA TYR A 34 -8.68 1.56 -30.10
C TYR A 34 -8.23 0.63 -28.98
N LEU A 35 -7.36 -0.33 -29.29
CA LEU A 35 -6.65 -1.09 -28.27
C LEU A 35 -5.40 -0.31 -27.87
N SER A 36 -5.27 0.00 -26.59
CA SER A 36 -4.14 0.69 -25.97
C SER A 36 -3.43 -0.18 -24.95
N ASP A 37 -2.36 0.36 -24.37
CA ASP A 37 -1.57 -0.31 -23.31
C ASP A 37 -1.06 -1.69 -23.77
N ILE A 38 -0.77 -1.79 -25.07
CA ILE A 38 -0.27 -3.00 -25.70
C ILE A 38 1.08 -3.35 -25.09
N SER A 39 1.11 -4.45 -24.33
CA SER A 39 2.30 -4.88 -23.60
C SER A 39 2.52 -6.38 -23.75
N ILE A 40 3.67 -6.75 -24.29
CA ILE A 40 4.01 -8.14 -24.54
C ILE A 40 4.11 -8.92 -23.23
N ASN A 41 3.57 -10.13 -23.24
CA ASN A 41 3.74 -11.09 -22.16
C ASN A 41 4.86 -12.04 -22.56
N THR A 42 6.05 -11.83 -22.00
CA THR A 42 7.26 -12.53 -22.44
C THR A 42 7.17 -14.04 -22.21
N ASP A 43 6.77 -14.46 -21.02
CA ASP A 43 6.74 -15.88 -20.64
C ASP A 43 5.68 -16.65 -21.42
N ASP A 44 4.48 -16.08 -21.52
CA ASP A 44 3.40 -16.73 -22.28
C ASP A 44 3.69 -16.71 -23.79
N THR A 45 4.39 -15.71 -24.30
CA THR A 45 4.86 -15.69 -25.70
C THR A 45 5.86 -16.82 -25.97
N LEU A 46 6.85 -17.02 -25.08
CA LEU A 46 7.79 -18.13 -25.22
C LEU A 46 7.07 -19.49 -25.16
N ARG A 47 6.16 -19.65 -24.20
CA ARG A 47 5.34 -20.87 -24.06
C ARG A 47 4.51 -21.14 -25.32
N LEU A 48 3.89 -20.11 -25.89
CA LEU A 48 3.05 -20.20 -27.08
C LEU A 48 3.83 -20.68 -28.32
N ASN A 49 5.15 -20.45 -28.36
CA ASN A 49 6.03 -20.89 -29.44
C ASN A 49 6.87 -22.12 -29.06
N ASN A 50 6.50 -22.85 -28.00
CA ASN A 50 7.20 -24.04 -27.50
C ASN A 50 8.68 -23.81 -27.15
N ILE A 51 9.02 -22.59 -26.71
CA ILE A 51 10.37 -22.24 -26.28
C ILE A 51 10.49 -22.43 -24.77
N ASN A 52 11.54 -23.11 -24.32
CA ASN A 52 11.77 -23.35 -22.90
C ASN A 52 12.08 -22.03 -22.17
N ILE A 53 11.19 -21.64 -21.25
CA ILE A 53 11.27 -20.37 -20.52
C ILE A 53 12.51 -20.33 -19.62
N GLU A 54 12.81 -21.41 -18.88
CA GLU A 54 13.92 -21.44 -17.93
C GLU A 54 15.27 -21.36 -18.64
N THR A 55 15.45 -22.13 -19.72
CA THR A 55 16.67 -22.10 -20.52
C THR A 55 16.86 -20.72 -21.17
N THR A 56 15.77 -20.14 -21.70
CA THR A 56 15.83 -18.81 -22.34
C THR A 56 16.15 -17.72 -21.34
N LYS A 57 15.52 -17.73 -20.16
CA LYS A 57 15.83 -16.76 -19.10
C LYS A 57 17.28 -16.89 -18.62
N LYS A 58 17.82 -18.10 -18.51
CA LYS A 58 19.23 -18.34 -18.17
C LYS A 58 20.20 -17.70 -19.17
N LEU A 59 19.89 -17.72 -20.47
CA LEU A 59 20.73 -17.06 -21.50
C LEU A 59 20.85 -15.54 -21.30
N PHE A 60 19.84 -14.92 -20.69
CA PHE A 60 19.83 -13.48 -20.37
C PHE A 60 19.99 -13.21 -18.87
N SER A 61 20.49 -14.22 -18.13
CA SER A 61 20.80 -14.14 -16.71
C SER A 61 22.30 -14.35 -16.53
N SER A 62 23.11 -13.42 -17.02
CA SER A 62 24.47 -13.27 -16.51
C SER A 62 24.41 -12.55 -15.16
N ASN A 63 24.74 -13.26 -14.07
CA ASN A 63 24.76 -12.79 -12.68
C ASN A 63 23.39 -12.35 -12.09
N ASP A 64 22.43 -13.29 -11.99
CA ASP A 64 21.18 -13.20 -11.20
C ASP A 64 20.24 -12.01 -11.51
N LYS A 65 20.30 -11.48 -12.73
CA LYS A 65 19.51 -10.31 -13.14
C LYS A 65 18.83 -10.57 -14.48
N SER A 66 17.56 -11.01 -14.48
CA SER A 66 16.78 -11.09 -15.72
C SER A 66 16.44 -9.67 -16.19
N ASP A 67 17.11 -9.20 -17.24
CA ASP A 67 16.77 -7.95 -17.88
C ASP A 67 15.57 -8.14 -18.81
N TYR A 68 14.40 -7.64 -18.37
CA TYR A 68 13.15 -7.72 -19.13
C TYR A 68 13.28 -7.05 -20.51
N SER A 69 14.15 -6.04 -20.66
CA SER A 69 14.39 -5.37 -21.93
C SER A 69 15.14 -6.27 -22.92
N SER A 70 16.17 -6.99 -22.45
CA SER A 70 16.91 -7.99 -23.22
C SER A 70 16.04 -9.18 -23.64
N LEU A 71 15.18 -9.68 -22.75
CA LEU A 71 14.24 -10.77 -23.07
C LEU A 71 13.21 -10.36 -24.12
N THR A 72 12.68 -9.13 -24.00
CA THR A 72 11.75 -8.57 -24.99
C THR A 72 12.43 -8.40 -26.34
N ASN A 73 13.68 -7.94 -26.35
CA ASN A 73 14.47 -7.80 -27.57
C ASN A 73 14.73 -9.16 -28.23
N TYR A 74 15.08 -10.20 -27.45
CA TYR A 74 15.20 -11.57 -27.96
C TYR A 74 13.90 -12.05 -28.62
N ILE A 75 12.75 -11.80 -27.98
CA ILE A 75 11.45 -12.18 -28.53
C ILE A 75 11.19 -11.49 -29.88
N PHE A 76 11.54 -10.22 -30.01
CA PHE A 76 11.34 -9.46 -31.24
C PHE A 76 12.41 -9.69 -32.32
N THR A 77 13.56 -10.28 -32.00
CA THR A 77 14.63 -10.53 -32.98
C THR A 77 14.75 -12.01 -33.38
N ASN A 78 14.16 -12.92 -32.60
CA ASN A 78 14.19 -14.34 -32.91
C ASN A 78 13.13 -14.74 -33.95
N ASN A 79 13.58 -15.21 -35.11
CA ASN A 79 12.74 -15.64 -36.22
C ASN A 79 11.94 -16.93 -35.94
N SER A 80 12.26 -17.71 -34.90
CA SER A 80 11.46 -18.89 -34.53
C SER A 80 10.14 -18.52 -33.83
N ILE A 81 10.01 -17.28 -33.37
CA ILE A 81 8.80 -16.78 -32.70
C ILE A 81 7.86 -16.19 -33.75
N THR A 82 6.72 -16.85 -33.93
CA THR A 82 5.72 -16.49 -34.95
C THR A 82 4.36 -16.12 -34.37
N ASN A 83 4.21 -16.21 -33.04
CA ASN A 83 3.01 -15.81 -32.32
C ASN A 83 3.38 -14.98 -31.10
N TYR A 84 2.82 -13.78 -30.99
CA TYR A 84 3.11 -12.83 -29.92
C TYR A 84 1.88 -12.66 -29.04
N LEU A 85 2.02 -12.88 -27.73
CA LEU A 85 0.92 -12.67 -26.80
C LEU A 85 1.05 -11.30 -26.15
N TYR A 86 0.05 -10.44 -26.38
CA TYR A 86 -0.01 -9.09 -25.82
C TYR A 86 -1.14 -8.96 -24.82
N ASN A 87 -0.94 -8.17 -23.78
CA ASN A 87 -2.03 -7.61 -23.00
C ASN A 87 -2.50 -6.32 -23.67
N PHE A 88 -3.78 -6.01 -23.57
CA PHE A 88 -4.36 -4.79 -24.10
C PHE A 88 -5.45 -4.23 -23.18
N ARG A 89 -5.79 -2.97 -23.42
CA ARG A 89 -6.98 -2.30 -22.91
C ARG A 89 -7.81 -1.74 -24.06
N ILE A 90 -9.12 -1.96 -24.05
CA ILE A 90 -10.04 -1.23 -24.92
C ILE A 90 -10.11 0.22 -24.42
N SER A 91 -9.67 1.11 -25.29
CA SER A 91 -9.77 2.55 -25.17
C SER A 91 -10.67 3.09 -26.28
N TYR A 92 -11.01 4.36 -26.19
CA TYR A 92 -12.20 4.89 -26.83
C TYR A 92 -11.90 6.29 -27.41
N TYR A 93 -12.62 6.72 -28.46
CA TYR A 93 -12.50 8.07 -29.05
C TYR A 93 -13.52 9.08 -28.50
N ASP A 94 -14.76 8.68 -28.27
CA ASP A 94 -15.81 9.47 -27.59
C ASP A 94 -15.86 9.24 -26.06
N LYS A 95 -15.79 10.31 -25.25
CA LYS A 95 -15.76 10.28 -23.77
C LYS A 95 -17.09 9.88 -23.12
N VAL A 96 -18.19 9.89 -23.86
CA VAL A 96 -19.54 9.60 -23.34
C VAL A 96 -19.66 8.10 -22.97
N PHE A 97 -20.10 7.81 -21.74
CA PHE A 97 -20.27 6.46 -21.13
C PHE A 97 -19.01 5.64 -20.81
N ARG A 98 -17.79 6.21 -20.89
CA ARG A 98 -16.56 5.53 -20.45
C ARG A 98 -16.47 5.39 -18.94
N ASN A 99 -15.85 4.31 -18.44
CA ASN A 99 -15.63 4.03 -17.01
C ASN A 99 -16.91 4.10 -16.15
N SER A 100 -18.06 3.75 -16.72
CA SER A 100 -19.31 3.79 -15.98
C SER A 100 -19.50 2.52 -15.14
N ASP A 101 -20.02 2.68 -13.93
CA ASP A 101 -20.56 1.57 -13.13
C ASP A 101 -21.78 0.92 -13.80
N ILE A 102 -22.26 1.51 -14.89
CA ILE A 102 -23.44 1.13 -15.67
C ILE A 102 -23.12 0.05 -16.71
N TYR A 103 -22.09 0.23 -17.54
CA TYR A 103 -21.82 -0.65 -18.69
C TYR A 103 -20.52 -1.44 -18.58
N GLY A 104 -20.56 -2.70 -19.04
CA GLY A 104 -19.40 -3.46 -19.46
C GLY A 104 -19.16 -3.29 -20.97
N VAL A 105 -17.92 -3.49 -21.40
CA VAL A 105 -17.48 -3.26 -22.79
C VAL A 105 -17.24 -4.58 -23.49
N TYR A 106 -17.72 -4.69 -24.74
CA TYR A 106 -17.69 -5.92 -25.53
C TYR A 106 -17.18 -5.60 -26.93
N LEU A 107 -15.97 -6.05 -27.22
CA LEU A 107 -15.33 -5.91 -28.51
C LEU A 107 -16.05 -6.74 -29.58
N ASN A 108 -16.13 -6.20 -30.80
CA ASN A 108 -16.50 -6.97 -31.97
C ASN A 108 -15.24 -7.61 -32.55
N THR A 109 -15.06 -8.90 -32.30
CA THR A 109 -13.87 -9.67 -32.73
C THR A 109 -13.75 -9.80 -34.24
N ASN A 110 -14.85 -9.68 -34.98
CA ASN A 110 -14.87 -9.78 -36.44
C ASN A 110 -14.29 -8.53 -37.13
N ASN A 111 -13.99 -7.48 -36.38
CA ASN A 111 -13.45 -6.22 -36.89
C ASN A 111 -11.95 -6.04 -36.57
N LEU A 112 -11.28 -7.10 -36.12
CA LEU A 112 -9.86 -7.05 -35.79
C LEU A 112 -9.00 -7.22 -37.04
N PRO A 113 -7.79 -6.62 -37.07
CA PRO A 113 -6.82 -6.89 -38.12
C PRO A 113 -6.52 -8.39 -38.27
N ASN A 114 -6.27 -8.83 -39.51
CA ASN A 114 -6.08 -10.25 -39.84
C ASN A 114 -4.89 -10.91 -39.12
N TYR A 115 -3.91 -10.12 -38.67
CA TYR A 115 -2.78 -10.63 -37.89
C TYR A 115 -3.17 -11.03 -36.46
N ILE A 116 -4.34 -10.62 -35.97
CA ILE A 116 -4.83 -11.03 -34.63
C ILE A 116 -5.53 -12.37 -34.74
N LYS A 117 -4.90 -13.42 -34.20
CA LYS A 117 -5.36 -14.80 -34.28
C LYS A 117 -6.39 -15.17 -33.21
N ASP A 118 -6.22 -14.63 -32.00
CA ASP A 118 -7.09 -14.92 -30.86
C ASP A 118 -7.15 -13.72 -29.92
N ILE A 119 -8.24 -13.60 -29.17
CA ILE A 119 -8.44 -12.56 -28.18
C ILE A 119 -9.27 -13.06 -27.00
N LYS A 120 -8.77 -12.85 -25.79
CA LYS A 120 -9.40 -13.28 -24.53
C LYS A 120 -9.53 -12.09 -23.59
N PHE A 121 -10.68 -11.97 -22.94
CA PHE A 121 -10.93 -10.93 -21.95
C PHE A 121 -10.67 -11.46 -20.55
N VAL A 122 -10.15 -10.61 -19.65
CA VAL A 122 -9.89 -10.97 -18.24
C VAL A 122 -11.18 -11.46 -17.57
N ASN A 123 -12.27 -10.72 -17.78
CA ASN A 123 -13.62 -11.05 -17.30
C ASN A 123 -14.64 -10.56 -18.34
N LYS A 124 -15.86 -11.12 -18.32
CA LYS A 124 -16.94 -10.71 -19.22
C LYS A 124 -17.29 -9.22 -19.02
N GLY A 125 -17.19 -8.43 -20.09
CA GLY A 125 -17.44 -6.97 -20.04
C GLY A 125 -16.27 -6.14 -19.52
N SER A 126 -15.12 -6.76 -19.26
CA SER A 126 -13.87 -6.06 -18.92
C SER A 126 -13.30 -5.34 -20.14
N PRO A 127 -12.75 -4.12 -19.99
CA PRO A 127 -11.99 -3.49 -21.07
C PRO A 127 -10.59 -4.11 -21.21
N PHE A 128 -10.14 -4.96 -20.28
CA PHE A 128 -8.81 -5.56 -20.29
C PHE A 128 -8.85 -7.00 -20.82
N GLY A 129 -7.82 -7.37 -21.58
CA GLY A 129 -7.66 -8.71 -22.12
C GLY A 129 -6.25 -9.01 -22.63
N THR A 130 -6.10 -10.18 -23.22
CA THR A 130 -4.92 -10.62 -23.96
C THR A 130 -5.30 -10.95 -25.40
N LEU A 131 -4.39 -10.69 -26.33
CA LEU A 131 -4.53 -11.05 -27.74
C LEU A 131 -3.29 -11.80 -28.22
N ILE A 132 -3.47 -12.67 -29.20
CA ILE A 132 -2.41 -13.38 -29.90
C ILE A 132 -2.29 -12.78 -31.31
N SER A 133 -1.09 -12.37 -31.69
CA SER A 133 -0.77 -11.75 -32.97
C SER A 133 0.26 -12.57 -33.75
N SER A 134 0.13 -12.71 -35.08
CA SER A 134 1.24 -13.16 -35.94
C SER A 134 2.33 -12.10 -36.09
N ASP A 135 1.94 -10.84 -35.97
CA ASP A 135 2.79 -9.69 -36.29
C ASP A 135 3.20 -8.97 -35.02
N LYS A 136 4.35 -8.30 -35.05
CA LYS A 136 4.79 -7.44 -33.96
C LYS A 136 3.93 -6.18 -33.94
N ILE A 137 3.34 -5.88 -32.80
CA ILE A 137 2.49 -4.69 -32.64
C ILE A 137 3.29 -3.60 -31.93
N GLU A 138 3.45 -2.46 -32.61
CA GLU A 138 4.01 -1.24 -32.04
C GLU A 138 2.90 -0.20 -31.87
N GLY A 139 2.62 0.18 -30.63
CA GLY A 139 1.61 1.19 -30.30
C GLY A 139 0.17 0.66 -30.28
N ASN A 140 -0.78 1.55 -30.61
CA ASN A 140 -2.21 1.29 -30.46
C ASN A 140 -2.83 0.69 -31.73
N ILE A 141 -3.79 -0.21 -31.58
CA ILE A 141 -4.60 -0.74 -32.71
C ILE A 141 -5.87 0.09 -32.82
N ASN A 142 -5.93 0.95 -33.83
CA ASN A 142 -7.02 1.90 -34.02
C ASN A 142 -8.26 1.28 -34.71
N ASN A 143 -9.36 2.03 -34.68
CA ASN A 143 -10.59 1.75 -35.43
C ASN A 143 -11.30 0.41 -35.10
N ILE A 144 -11.12 -0.09 -33.89
CA ILE A 144 -11.83 -1.30 -33.43
C ILE A 144 -13.27 -0.99 -33.01
N LYS A 145 -14.21 -1.83 -33.44
CA LYS A 145 -15.62 -1.72 -33.06
C LYS A 145 -15.91 -2.40 -31.73
N TYR A 146 -16.70 -1.75 -30.89
CA TYR A 146 -17.18 -2.32 -29.64
C TYR A 146 -18.63 -1.92 -29.35
N SER A 147 -19.28 -2.66 -28.46
CA SER A 147 -20.61 -2.38 -27.93
C SER A 147 -20.57 -2.35 -26.40
N LEU A 148 -21.61 -1.76 -25.80
CA LEU A 148 -21.76 -1.68 -24.36
C LEU A 148 -22.96 -2.54 -23.92
N LYS A 149 -22.86 -3.21 -22.78
CA LYS A 149 -24.00 -3.91 -22.16
C LYS A 149 -24.09 -3.58 -20.70
N LEU A 150 -25.31 -3.43 -20.18
CA LEU A 150 -25.54 -3.15 -18.77
C LEU A 150 -24.89 -4.22 -17.90
N LYS A 151 -24.16 -3.79 -16.87
CA LYS A 151 -23.56 -4.70 -15.89
C LYS A 151 -24.67 -5.35 -15.06
N LEU A 152 -24.49 -6.63 -14.77
CA LEU A 152 -25.41 -7.35 -13.88
C LEU A 152 -25.41 -6.71 -12.47
N THR A 153 -24.25 -6.26 -11.99
CA THR A 153 -24.13 -5.55 -10.71
C THR A 153 -25.00 -4.29 -10.68
N PHE A 154 -24.98 -3.48 -11.74
CA PHE A 154 -25.83 -2.30 -11.85
C PHE A 154 -27.32 -2.64 -11.81
N LEU A 155 -27.75 -3.64 -12.58
CA LEU A 155 -29.14 -4.10 -12.58
C LEU A 155 -29.58 -4.57 -11.18
N ILE A 156 -28.72 -5.31 -10.47
CA ILE A 156 -28.97 -5.75 -9.09
C ILE A 156 -29.05 -4.56 -8.13
N THR A 157 -28.12 -3.59 -8.20
CA THR A 157 -28.12 -2.41 -7.34
C THR A 157 -29.42 -1.62 -7.49
N ILE A 158 -29.88 -1.44 -8.72
CA ILE A 158 -31.12 -0.72 -8.98
C ILE A 158 -32.33 -1.52 -8.50
N LEU A 159 -32.36 -2.84 -8.71
CA LEU A 159 -33.42 -3.70 -8.18
C LEU A 159 -33.48 -3.62 -6.65
N LEU A 160 -32.34 -3.65 -5.97
CA LEU A 160 -32.24 -3.49 -4.52
C LEU A 160 -32.74 -2.11 -4.08
N PHE A 161 -32.42 -1.04 -4.81
CA PHE A 161 -32.95 0.29 -4.53
C PHE A 161 -34.48 0.34 -4.69
N PHE A 162 -35.03 -0.29 -5.72
CA PHE A 162 -36.47 -0.40 -5.92
C PHE A 162 -37.15 -1.19 -4.80
N ILE A 163 -36.58 -2.32 -4.39
CA ILE A 163 -37.06 -3.13 -3.26
C ILE A 163 -36.97 -2.31 -1.96
N PHE A 164 -35.86 -1.63 -1.72
CA PHE A 164 -35.68 -0.75 -0.56
C PHE A 164 -36.72 0.37 -0.52
N ALA A 165 -37.02 1.01 -1.66
CA ALA A 165 -38.06 2.02 -1.76
C ALA A 165 -39.46 1.45 -1.45
N LEU A 166 -39.73 0.18 -1.76
CA LEU A 166 -40.96 -0.51 -1.37
C LEU A 166 -40.98 -0.86 0.13
N LEU A 167 -39.85 -1.32 0.68
CA LEU A 167 -39.70 -1.74 2.08
C LEU A 167 -39.69 -0.56 3.07
N ILE A 168 -39.16 0.60 2.68
CA ILE A 168 -39.13 1.80 3.54
C ILE A 168 -40.52 2.45 3.64
N ARG A 169 -41.45 2.12 2.74
CA ARG A 169 -42.81 2.68 2.72
C ARG A 169 -43.61 2.45 4.00
N PRO A 170 -43.79 1.22 4.52
CA PRO A 170 -44.50 1.00 5.78
C PRO A 170 -43.89 1.83 6.91
N ILE A 171 -42.56 1.90 6.98
CA ILE A 171 -41.83 2.70 7.98
C ILE A 171 -42.16 4.20 7.83
N ILE A 172 -42.13 4.72 6.60
CA ILE A 172 -42.52 6.12 6.31
C ILE A 172 -43.99 6.34 6.68
N LEU A 173 -44.90 5.43 6.34
CA LEU A 173 -46.33 5.58 6.63
C LEU A 173 -46.62 5.53 8.13
N GLU A 174 -45.94 4.66 8.85
CA GLU A 174 -46.03 4.54 10.31
C GLU A 174 -45.47 5.79 10.98
N PHE A 175 -44.30 6.27 10.53
CA PHE A 175 -43.73 7.55 10.97
C PHE A 175 -44.66 8.74 10.68
N VAL A 176 -45.24 8.82 9.48
CA VAL A 176 -46.23 9.84 9.12
C VAL A 176 -47.49 9.70 9.97
N SER A 177 -47.93 8.49 10.32
CA SER A 177 -49.08 8.27 11.19
C SER A 177 -48.83 8.77 12.61
N LEU A 178 -47.63 8.52 13.15
CA LEU A 178 -47.18 9.03 14.45
C LEU A 178 -47.11 10.56 14.48
N ILE A 179 -46.62 11.18 13.39
CA ILE A 179 -46.62 12.65 13.26
C ILE A 179 -48.04 13.19 13.06
N LYS A 180 -48.91 12.52 12.30
CA LYS A 180 -50.32 12.90 12.10
C LYS A 180 -51.11 12.98 13.39
N ILE A 181 -50.86 12.05 14.31
CA ILE A 181 -51.47 12.05 15.65
C ILE A 181 -51.10 13.32 16.42
N ARG A 182 -49.91 13.91 16.17
CA ARG A 182 -49.43 15.14 16.83
C ARG A 182 -49.68 16.42 16.03
N ILE A 183 -49.78 16.35 14.70
CA ILE A 183 -49.91 17.49 13.78
C ILE A 183 -50.92 17.13 12.67
N ASN A 184 -52.13 17.69 12.77
CA ASN A 184 -53.27 17.38 11.89
C ASN A 184 -53.20 18.16 10.55
N LEU A 185 -52.31 17.77 9.65
CA LEU A 185 -52.17 18.37 8.31
C LEU A 185 -52.87 17.53 7.24
N LYS A 186 -53.70 18.17 6.41
CA LYS A 186 -54.51 17.48 5.38
C LYS A 186 -53.70 17.00 4.16
N ASN A 187 -52.51 17.54 3.91
CA ASN A 187 -51.75 17.32 2.67
C ASN A 187 -50.52 16.41 2.86
N ILE A 188 -50.47 15.27 2.16
CA ILE A 188 -49.38 14.27 2.21
C ILE A 188 -48.01 14.87 1.81
N TYR A 189 -47.98 15.86 0.92
CA TYR A 189 -46.73 16.48 0.47
C TYR A 189 -46.02 17.27 1.59
N VAL A 190 -46.79 17.79 2.56
CA VAL A 190 -46.20 18.49 3.72
C VAL A 190 -45.46 17.50 4.61
N TYR A 191 -45.95 16.26 4.75
CA TYR A 191 -45.22 15.22 5.49
C TYR A 191 -43.95 14.79 4.78
N ILE A 192 -43.98 14.66 3.45
CA ILE A 192 -42.77 14.36 2.66
C ILE A 192 -41.75 15.49 2.83
N LEU A 193 -42.20 16.75 2.77
CA LEU A 193 -41.34 17.91 3.00
C LEU A 193 -40.77 17.91 4.42
N ILE A 194 -41.57 17.64 5.45
CA ILE A 194 -41.10 17.53 6.84
C ILE A 194 -40.05 16.43 6.95
N ILE A 195 -40.30 15.24 6.39
CA ILE A 195 -39.33 14.13 6.42
C ILE A 195 -38.04 14.51 5.70
N PHE A 196 -38.13 15.16 4.54
CA PHE A 196 -36.97 15.63 3.80
C PHE A 196 -36.17 16.66 4.61
N LEU A 197 -36.83 17.65 5.21
CA LEU A 197 -36.20 18.65 6.07
C LEU A 197 -35.59 18.00 7.32
N CYS A 198 -36.29 17.05 7.95
CA CYS A 198 -35.75 16.24 9.05
C CYS A 198 -34.52 15.48 8.60
N PHE A 199 -34.52 14.85 7.43
CA PHE A 199 -33.36 14.14 6.91
C PHE A 199 -32.14 15.06 6.70
N LEU A 200 -32.34 16.32 6.30
CA LEU A 200 -31.27 17.30 6.15
C LEU A 200 -30.77 17.87 7.49
N ILE A 201 -31.69 18.14 8.42
CA ILE A 201 -31.41 18.90 9.65
C ILE A 201 -31.05 17.96 10.81
N MET A 202 -31.75 16.85 10.96
CA MET A 202 -31.65 15.96 12.11
C MET A 202 -30.25 15.36 12.30
N PRO A 203 -29.50 14.96 11.25
CA PRO A 203 -28.11 14.52 11.42
C PRO A 203 -27.24 15.57 12.11
N ASN A 204 -27.39 16.85 11.75
CA ASN A 204 -26.67 17.95 12.39
C ASN A 204 -27.07 18.11 13.86
N ILE A 205 -28.38 18.05 14.16
CA ILE A 205 -28.87 18.13 15.54
C ILE A 205 -28.34 16.97 16.39
N ILE A 206 -28.44 15.73 15.89
CA ILE A 206 -27.93 14.54 16.58
C ILE A 206 -26.43 14.70 16.83
N TYR A 207 -25.66 15.16 15.84
CA TYR A 207 -24.23 15.33 16.00
C TYR A 207 -23.86 16.45 16.96
N ILE A 208 -24.63 17.53 17.04
CA ILE A 208 -24.44 18.57 18.05
C ILE A 208 -24.67 18.01 19.47
N LEU A 209 -25.72 17.20 19.66
CA LEU A 209 -26.09 16.67 20.97
C LEU A 209 -25.23 15.48 21.42
N PHE A 210 -24.81 14.63 20.48
CA PHE A 210 -24.19 13.34 20.75
C PHE A 210 -22.83 13.16 20.05
N GLY A 211 -22.27 14.20 19.43
CA GLY A 211 -21.03 14.17 18.64
C GLY A 211 -19.83 13.58 19.37
N SER A 212 -19.77 13.71 20.69
CA SER A 212 -18.71 13.15 21.53
C SER A 212 -18.72 11.62 21.60
N TYR A 213 -19.86 10.97 21.30
CA TYR A 213 -19.98 9.52 21.23
C TYR A 213 -19.62 8.95 19.85
N PHE A 214 -19.44 9.80 18.84
CA PHE A 214 -19.08 9.41 17.48
C PHE A 214 -17.56 9.51 17.25
N ASP A 215 -17.08 8.81 16.22
CA ASP A 215 -15.66 8.74 15.92
C ASP A 215 -15.16 10.03 15.29
N ASN A 216 -14.34 10.78 16.04
CA ASN A 216 -13.75 12.05 15.61
C ASN A 216 -12.28 11.90 15.17
N THR A 217 -11.77 10.68 15.05
CA THR A 217 -10.37 10.39 14.75
C THR A 217 -9.97 10.91 13.36
N ASN A 218 -8.77 11.48 13.25
CA ASN A 218 -8.19 11.90 11.98
C ASN A 218 -7.42 10.74 11.31
N TYR A 219 -8.16 9.80 10.71
CA TYR A 219 -7.61 8.62 10.04
C TYR A 219 -6.68 8.93 8.86
N GLU A 220 -6.99 9.98 8.10
CA GLU A 220 -6.20 10.41 6.94
C GLU A 220 -4.89 11.11 7.33
N ASN A 221 -4.68 11.38 8.64
CA ASN A 221 -3.52 12.10 9.20
C ASN A 221 -3.17 13.39 8.44
N ARG A 222 -4.19 14.13 8.00
CA ARG A 222 -4.04 15.41 7.28
C ARG A 222 -4.50 16.58 8.12
N LEU A 223 -4.01 17.77 7.81
CA LEU A 223 -4.53 19.00 8.41
C LEU A 223 -5.96 19.23 7.93
N LYS A 224 -6.89 19.45 8.86
CA LYS A 224 -8.28 19.80 8.53
C LYS A 224 -8.36 21.28 8.13
N ALA A 225 -9.24 21.59 7.21
CA ALA A 225 -9.49 22.95 6.74
C ALA A 225 -10.08 23.81 7.87
N ASN A 226 -9.60 25.04 8.03
CA ASN A 226 -10.20 25.98 8.95
C ASN A 226 -11.54 26.50 8.40
N LYS A 227 -12.45 26.91 9.28
CA LYS A 227 -13.71 27.55 8.87
C LYS A 227 -13.42 28.88 8.15
N PRO A 228 -13.78 29.04 6.87
CA PRO A 228 -13.50 30.27 6.15
C PRO A 228 -14.43 31.40 6.59
N ILE A 229 -13.91 32.63 6.54
CA ILE A 229 -14.67 33.86 6.81
C ILE A 229 -15.11 34.44 5.48
N LEU A 230 -16.40 34.74 5.35
CA LEU A 230 -16.94 35.39 4.16
C LEU A 230 -16.54 36.86 4.16
N SER A 231 -15.95 37.33 3.06
CA SER A 231 -15.54 38.72 2.85
C SER A 231 -15.77 39.14 1.40
N ILE A 232 -15.88 40.44 1.15
CA ILE A 232 -16.04 40.97 -0.21
C ILE A 232 -14.86 40.55 -1.12
N ASN A 233 -13.67 40.38 -0.55
CA ASN A 233 -12.44 40.09 -1.27
C ASN A 233 -12.25 38.60 -1.61
N ASN A 234 -13.03 37.68 -1.02
CA ASN A 234 -12.93 36.23 -1.27
C ASN A 234 -14.21 35.60 -1.81
N LEU A 235 -15.18 36.38 -2.30
CA LEU A 235 -16.46 35.89 -2.85
C LEU A 235 -16.30 34.74 -3.87
N SER A 236 -15.28 34.80 -4.73
CA SER A 236 -15.02 33.76 -5.74
C SER A 236 -14.33 32.51 -5.18
N LYS A 237 -13.56 32.62 -4.10
CA LYS A 237 -12.82 31.50 -3.47
C LYS A 237 -13.60 30.84 -2.34
N TYR A 238 -14.48 31.59 -1.68
CA TYR A 238 -15.25 31.18 -0.52
C TYR A 238 -16.00 29.86 -0.71
N PRO A 239 -16.70 29.59 -1.84
CA PRO A 239 -17.41 28.32 -2.02
C PRO A 239 -16.48 27.10 -1.92
N ASN A 240 -15.30 27.14 -2.54
CA ASN A 240 -14.32 26.04 -2.49
C ASN A 240 -13.68 25.91 -1.10
N GLU A 241 -13.36 27.02 -0.45
CA GLU A 241 -12.86 27.02 0.93
C GLU A 241 -13.90 26.45 1.91
N TYR A 242 -15.17 26.81 1.73
CA TYR A 242 -16.27 26.31 2.54
C TYR A 242 -16.54 24.84 2.26
N GLU A 243 -16.47 24.39 1.00
CA GLU A 243 -16.61 22.98 0.64
C GLU A 243 -15.53 22.11 1.31
N LYS A 244 -14.27 22.57 1.33
CA LYS A 244 -13.18 21.88 2.05
C LYS A 244 -13.46 21.78 3.54
N TYR A 245 -13.87 22.88 4.18
CA TYR A 245 -14.28 22.87 5.57
C TYR A 245 -15.47 21.93 5.79
N PHE A 246 -16.55 22.08 5.04
CA PHE A 246 -17.75 21.26 5.16
C PHE A 246 -17.44 19.76 5.04
N ASN A 247 -16.59 19.37 4.08
CA ASN A 247 -16.16 17.99 3.92
C ASN A 247 -15.40 17.47 5.15
N ASP A 248 -14.66 18.29 5.88
CA ASP A 248 -13.87 17.88 7.05
C ASP A 248 -14.67 17.75 8.34
N TYR A 249 -15.81 18.45 8.42
CA TYR A 249 -16.67 18.54 9.60
C TYR A 249 -18.08 18.00 9.36
N LEU A 250 -18.30 17.25 8.27
CA LEU A 250 -19.56 16.60 7.98
C LEU A 250 -19.96 15.65 9.15
N PRO A 251 -21.18 15.76 9.70
CA PRO A 251 -21.68 14.83 10.70
C PRO A 251 -21.57 13.37 10.24
N PHE A 252 -21.14 12.48 11.14
CA PHE A 252 -20.98 11.04 10.88
C PHE A 252 -20.01 10.70 9.73
N ARG A 253 -19.12 11.63 9.36
CA ARG A 253 -18.17 11.43 8.26
C ARG A 253 -17.42 10.10 8.39
N ASN A 254 -16.87 9.82 9.57
CA ASN A 254 -16.05 8.64 9.78
C ASN A 254 -16.88 7.35 9.66
N GLU A 255 -18.09 7.31 10.20
CA GLU A 255 -19.00 6.18 10.10
C GLU A 255 -19.43 5.93 8.65
N LEU A 256 -19.78 7.00 7.91
CA LEU A 256 -20.17 6.92 6.51
C LEU A 256 -19.01 6.48 5.60
N ILE A 257 -17.81 7.02 5.82
CA ILE A 257 -16.61 6.62 5.10
C ILE A 257 -16.27 5.16 5.40
N GLN A 258 -16.34 4.74 6.67
CA GLN A 258 -16.11 3.35 7.04
C GLN A 258 -17.12 2.42 6.37
N LEU A 259 -18.42 2.74 6.42
CA LEU A 259 -19.46 1.94 5.77
C LEU A 259 -19.20 1.83 4.26
N LYS A 260 -18.90 2.95 3.59
CA LYS A 260 -18.52 2.96 2.18
C LYS A 260 -17.31 2.08 1.93
N ASN A 261 -16.25 2.20 2.72
CA ASN A 261 -15.01 1.44 2.52
C ASN A 261 -15.22 -0.05 2.80
N ILE A 262 -16.09 -0.43 3.75
CA ILE A 262 -16.49 -1.82 3.99
C ILE A 262 -17.22 -2.38 2.75
N ILE A 263 -18.15 -1.60 2.19
CA ILE A 263 -18.87 -1.98 0.96
C ILE A 263 -17.89 -2.15 -0.21
N ASP A 264 -16.98 -1.19 -0.41
CA ASP A 264 -15.95 -1.26 -1.46
C ASP A 264 -15.05 -2.48 -1.27
N PHE A 265 -14.62 -2.73 -0.04
CA PHE A 265 -13.76 -3.84 0.30
C PHE A 265 -14.47 -5.19 0.10
N LEU A 266 -15.68 -5.39 0.62
CA LEU A 266 -16.39 -6.67 0.59
C LEU A 266 -17.05 -6.94 -0.76
N ILE A 267 -17.85 -5.99 -1.27
CA ILE A 267 -18.72 -6.17 -2.44
C ILE A 267 -17.96 -5.90 -3.73
N PHE A 268 -17.22 -4.79 -3.79
CA PHE A 268 -16.56 -4.36 -5.03
C PHE A 268 -15.12 -4.84 -5.14
N ASN A 269 -14.57 -5.46 -4.09
CA ASN A 269 -13.19 -5.92 -4.02
C ASN A 269 -12.21 -4.81 -4.46
N ASN A 270 -12.35 -3.63 -3.84
CA ASN A 270 -11.55 -2.45 -4.14
C ASN A 270 -11.21 -1.65 -2.87
N ILE A 271 -10.13 -0.86 -2.93
CA ILE A 271 -9.81 0.19 -1.96
C ILE A 271 -9.60 1.48 -2.73
N LEU A 272 -10.48 2.45 -2.50
CA LEU A 272 -10.39 3.80 -3.08
C LEU A 272 -9.63 4.72 -2.11
N SER A 273 -8.30 4.55 -2.05
CA SER A 273 -7.42 5.35 -1.20
C SER A 273 -6.18 5.83 -1.95
N GLN A 274 -5.68 6.97 -1.51
CA GLN A 274 -4.34 7.47 -1.86
C GLN A 274 -3.26 6.60 -1.20
N SER A 275 -3.40 6.30 0.09
CA SER A 275 -2.36 5.61 0.86
C SER A 275 -2.25 4.10 0.61
N ALA A 276 -3.34 3.45 0.21
CA ALA A 276 -3.40 1.97 0.14
C ALA A 276 -3.98 1.44 -1.17
N ILE A 277 -3.55 0.23 -1.53
CA ILE A 277 -4.02 -0.52 -2.70
C ILE A 277 -4.43 -1.94 -2.29
N LEU A 278 -5.55 -2.42 -2.84
CA LEU A 278 -6.01 -3.79 -2.61
C LEU A 278 -5.35 -4.74 -3.60
N GLY A 279 -4.68 -5.76 -3.05
CA GLY A 279 -4.14 -6.90 -3.77
C GLY A 279 -5.09 -8.10 -3.81
N LYS A 280 -4.58 -9.22 -4.32
CA LYS A 280 -5.30 -10.50 -4.35
C LYS A 280 -5.54 -11.00 -2.93
N ASN A 281 -6.57 -11.83 -2.75
CA ASN A 281 -6.91 -12.46 -1.47
C ASN A 281 -7.07 -11.47 -0.30
N LYS A 282 -7.52 -10.24 -0.62
CA LYS A 282 -7.70 -9.12 0.32
C LYS A 282 -6.42 -8.61 1.00
N TRP A 283 -5.24 -8.87 0.45
CA TRP A 283 -4.01 -8.25 0.94
C TRP A 283 -4.03 -6.74 0.70
N VAL A 284 -3.60 -5.94 1.66
CA VAL A 284 -3.56 -4.47 1.54
C VAL A 284 -2.11 -4.03 1.48
N PHE A 285 -1.72 -3.31 0.44
CA PHE A 285 -0.37 -2.81 0.28
C PHE A 285 -0.32 -1.28 0.36
N PHE A 286 0.84 -0.75 0.72
CA PHE A 286 1.08 0.69 0.71
C PHE A 286 1.22 1.19 -0.74
N LYS A 287 0.51 2.25 -1.09
CA LYS A 287 0.44 2.80 -2.45
C LYS A 287 1.28 4.07 -2.64
N GLU A 288 1.09 5.10 -1.80
CA GLU A 288 1.60 6.44 -2.10
C GLU A 288 2.76 6.95 -1.22
N ILE A 289 3.21 6.24 -0.19
CA ILE A 289 4.48 6.63 0.45
C ILE A 289 5.62 6.36 -0.52
N ARG A 290 6.34 7.44 -0.86
CA ARG A 290 7.73 7.46 -1.36
C ARG A 290 8.08 6.35 -2.34
N TYR A 291 7.29 6.24 -3.39
CA TYR A 291 7.61 5.40 -4.54
C TYR A 291 7.52 3.88 -4.31
N VAL A 292 6.84 3.36 -3.26
CA VAL A 292 6.72 1.91 -3.00
C VAL A 292 6.25 1.13 -4.24
N ILE A 293 5.22 1.62 -4.93
CA ILE A 293 4.69 0.97 -6.14
C ILE A 293 5.69 1.08 -7.30
N GLN A 294 6.34 2.23 -7.46
CA GLN A 294 7.38 2.45 -8.48
C GLN A 294 8.62 1.58 -8.23
N ASN A 295 8.98 1.34 -6.96
CA ASN A 295 10.05 0.44 -6.53
C ASN A 295 9.69 -1.02 -6.82
N TYR A 296 8.45 -1.43 -6.52
CA TYR A 296 7.94 -2.75 -6.90
C TYR A 296 7.92 -2.97 -8.42
N ILE A 297 7.40 -1.99 -9.18
CA ILE A 297 7.41 -2.00 -10.65
C ILE A 297 8.87 -2.03 -11.16
N GLY A 298 9.79 -1.42 -10.39
CA GLY A 298 11.21 -1.32 -10.69
C GLY A 298 11.57 -0.21 -11.68
N ILE A 299 10.78 0.87 -11.65
CA ILE A 299 11.10 2.14 -12.33
C ILE A 299 11.72 3.16 -11.37
N TYR A 300 11.71 2.89 -10.07
CA TYR A 300 12.50 3.62 -9.10
C TYR A 300 13.89 2.97 -9.01
N ARG A 301 14.94 3.70 -9.37
CA ARG A 301 16.33 3.21 -9.48
C ARG A 301 17.32 4.29 -9.12
N PHE A 302 18.52 3.88 -8.70
CA PHE A 302 19.65 4.79 -8.54
C PHE A 302 20.33 5.03 -9.90
N SER A 303 20.72 6.28 -10.17
CA SER A 303 21.76 6.57 -11.16
C SER A 303 23.14 6.19 -10.60
N ASP A 304 24.16 6.13 -11.48
CA ASP A 304 25.53 5.83 -11.04
C ASP A 304 26.07 6.92 -10.09
N GLU A 305 25.77 8.20 -10.38
CA GLU A 305 26.10 9.32 -9.49
C GLU A 305 25.39 9.21 -8.13
N GLU A 306 24.11 8.79 -8.11
CA GLU A 306 23.40 8.55 -6.86
C GLU A 306 24.01 7.38 -6.06
N LEU A 307 24.50 6.33 -6.73
CA LEU A 307 25.19 5.21 -6.07
C LEU A 307 26.52 5.65 -5.46
N GLU A 308 27.33 6.41 -6.20
CA GLU A 308 28.60 6.96 -5.71
C GLU A 308 28.40 7.91 -4.53
N ASN A 309 27.40 8.81 -4.62
CA ASN A 309 27.06 9.70 -3.51
C ASN A 309 26.60 8.95 -2.26
N ALA A 310 25.81 7.89 -2.43
CA ALA A 310 25.35 7.08 -1.31
C ALA A 310 26.51 6.30 -0.66
N GLU A 311 27.41 5.78 -1.46
CA GLU A 311 28.67 5.17 -1.02
C GLU A 311 29.49 6.15 -0.18
N ASN A 312 29.78 7.34 -0.70
CA ASN A 312 30.56 8.36 -0.01
C ASN A 312 29.93 8.76 1.33
N ASN A 313 28.61 8.96 1.38
CA ASN A 313 27.90 9.30 2.60
C ASN A 313 27.99 8.20 3.68
N LEU A 314 27.87 6.93 3.28
CA LEU A 314 28.00 5.81 4.22
C LEU A 314 29.45 5.58 4.66
N LEU A 315 30.42 5.70 3.74
CA LEU A 315 31.84 5.57 4.07
C LEU A 315 32.26 6.64 5.07
N HIS A 316 31.82 7.89 4.88
CA HIS A 316 32.01 8.99 5.83
C HIS A 316 31.44 8.63 7.20
N PHE A 317 30.14 8.29 7.25
CA PHE A 317 29.45 7.95 8.49
C PHE A 317 30.16 6.82 9.27
N ARG A 318 30.50 5.73 8.54
CA ARG A 318 31.23 4.58 9.07
C ARG A 318 32.63 4.95 9.55
N ASN A 319 33.37 5.79 8.81
CA ASN A 319 34.74 6.17 9.15
C ASN A 319 34.81 7.01 10.44
N GLU A 320 33.88 7.95 10.61
CA GLU A 320 33.83 8.76 11.84
C GLU A 320 33.52 7.90 13.07
N LEU A 321 32.62 6.90 12.95
CA LEU A 321 32.37 5.93 14.02
C LEU A 321 33.60 5.06 14.31
N ARG A 322 34.31 4.63 13.27
CA ARG A 322 35.51 3.78 13.41
C ARG A 322 36.64 4.45 14.18
N LYS A 323 36.79 5.78 14.11
CA LYS A 323 37.75 6.55 14.93
C LYS A 323 37.53 6.37 16.43
N LYS A 324 36.32 6.02 16.86
CA LYS A 324 35.94 5.70 18.25
C LYS A 324 35.87 4.19 18.52
N ASN A 325 36.39 3.36 17.62
CA ASN A 325 36.27 1.90 17.66
C ASN A 325 34.82 1.39 17.65
N ILE A 326 33.90 2.15 17.04
CA ILE A 326 32.48 1.77 16.93
C ILE A 326 32.26 1.09 15.57
N ASP A 327 31.71 -0.13 15.60
CA ASP A 327 31.37 -0.90 14.40
C ASP A 327 30.06 -0.38 13.79
N PHE A 328 29.98 -0.28 12.46
CA PHE A 328 28.78 0.23 11.78
C PHE A 328 28.14 -0.85 10.92
N VAL A 329 26.82 -1.02 11.10
CA VAL A 329 26.01 -1.92 10.28
C VAL A 329 24.83 -1.15 9.71
N PHE A 330 24.66 -1.23 8.39
CA PHE A 330 23.54 -0.63 7.67
C PHE A 330 22.54 -1.71 7.28
N MET A 331 21.32 -1.62 7.81
CA MET A 331 20.27 -2.60 7.61
C MET A 331 19.12 -1.99 6.83
N ILE A 332 18.70 -2.72 5.78
CA ILE A 332 17.59 -2.34 4.93
C ILE A 332 16.48 -3.39 5.05
N CYS A 333 15.30 -2.97 5.51
CA CYS A 333 14.14 -3.82 5.67
C CYS A 333 13.35 -3.89 4.35
N PRO A 334 13.14 -5.07 3.74
CA PRO A 334 12.44 -5.16 2.46
C PRO A 334 10.97 -4.70 2.56
N ASP A 335 10.48 -4.02 1.52
CA ASP A 335 9.06 -3.67 1.45
C ASP A 335 8.20 -4.93 1.32
N LYS A 336 7.01 -4.93 1.95
CA LYS A 336 6.04 -6.04 1.83
C LYS A 336 5.70 -6.39 0.38
N THR A 337 5.69 -5.40 -0.50
CA THR A 337 5.41 -5.55 -1.94
C THR A 337 6.47 -6.41 -2.64
N LEU A 338 7.70 -6.47 -2.12
CA LEU A 338 8.82 -7.23 -2.68
C LEU A 338 8.88 -8.67 -2.17
N ILE A 339 8.29 -8.95 -1.01
CA ILE A 339 8.21 -10.30 -0.43
C ILE A 339 6.94 -11.01 -0.89
N TYR A 340 5.80 -10.34 -0.82
CA TYR A 340 4.48 -10.91 -1.14
C TYR A 340 4.00 -10.54 -2.54
N THR A 341 4.88 -10.71 -3.54
CA THR A 341 4.62 -10.32 -4.94
C THR A 341 3.42 -11.04 -5.56
N ASP A 342 3.16 -12.29 -5.17
CA ASP A 342 2.04 -13.11 -5.67
C ASP A 342 0.67 -12.50 -5.35
N TYR A 343 0.60 -11.72 -4.26
CA TYR A 343 -0.60 -11.06 -3.78
C TYR A 343 -0.77 -9.65 -4.34
N MET A 344 0.20 -9.11 -5.09
CA MET A 344 0.04 -7.82 -5.75
C MET A 344 -1.09 -7.87 -6.79
N PRO A 345 -1.83 -6.76 -7.00
CA PRO A 345 -2.90 -6.72 -7.98
C PRO A 345 -2.37 -6.93 -9.40
N TYR A 346 -3.10 -7.68 -10.21
CA TYR A 346 -2.66 -8.10 -11.57
C TYR A 346 -2.35 -6.93 -12.51
N TYR A 347 -2.92 -5.75 -12.26
CA TYR A 347 -2.72 -4.55 -13.06
C TYR A 347 -1.43 -3.79 -12.69
N VAL A 348 -0.78 -4.11 -11.57
CA VAL A 348 0.53 -3.56 -11.21
C VAL A 348 1.61 -4.56 -11.63
N LYS A 349 2.18 -4.34 -12.81
CA LYS A 349 3.16 -5.25 -13.42
C LYS A 349 4.59 -4.80 -13.15
N ARG A 350 5.45 -5.75 -12.79
CA ARG A 350 6.89 -5.51 -12.67
C ARG A 350 7.52 -5.37 -14.05
N LYS A 351 8.38 -4.36 -14.22
CA LYS A 351 9.26 -4.21 -15.39
C LYS A 351 10.62 -4.87 -15.18
N THR A 352 10.97 -5.22 -13.94
CA THR A 352 12.26 -5.80 -13.56
C THR A 352 12.11 -6.54 -12.23
N MET A 353 12.94 -7.57 -12.02
CA MET A 353 13.02 -8.30 -10.74
C MET A 353 13.89 -7.59 -9.71
N ILE A 354 14.82 -6.74 -10.15
CA ILE A 354 15.74 -5.98 -9.31
C ILE A 354 15.09 -4.65 -8.95
N ASN A 355 14.98 -4.39 -7.64
CA ASN A 355 14.48 -3.14 -7.09
C ASN A 355 15.66 -2.19 -6.75
N ALA A 356 15.36 -0.96 -6.30
CA ALA A 356 16.38 0.03 -5.99
C ALA A 356 17.32 -0.40 -4.86
N ALA A 357 16.78 -1.05 -3.82
CA ALA A 357 17.57 -1.50 -2.67
C ALA A 357 18.54 -2.62 -3.06
N GLU A 358 18.10 -3.58 -3.87
CA GLU A 358 18.95 -4.66 -4.37
C GLU A 358 20.03 -4.14 -5.33
N GLN A 359 19.70 -3.15 -6.17
CA GLN A 359 20.71 -2.43 -6.97
C GLN A 359 21.79 -1.82 -6.06
N PHE A 360 21.36 -1.09 -5.03
CA PHE A 360 22.23 -0.43 -4.07
C PHE A 360 23.09 -1.41 -3.26
N VAL A 361 22.47 -2.45 -2.69
CA VAL A 361 23.15 -3.48 -1.88
C VAL A 361 24.23 -4.18 -2.70
N ASN A 362 23.93 -4.56 -3.94
CA ASN A 362 24.91 -5.22 -4.80
C ASN A 362 26.07 -4.28 -5.15
N TYR A 363 25.79 -2.99 -5.37
CA TYR A 363 26.82 -1.98 -5.62
C TYR A 363 27.73 -1.80 -4.40
N ILE A 364 27.17 -1.55 -3.22
CA ILE A 364 27.97 -1.30 -2.00
C ILE A 364 28.78 -2.52 -1.57
N ARG A 365 28.22 -3.74 -1.66
CA ARG A 365 28.96 -4.98 -1.37
C ARG A 365 30.13 -5.22 -2.33
N LYS A 366 30.04 -4.72 -3.56
CA LYS A 366 31.10 -4.85 -4.56
C LYS A 366 32.22 -3.83 -4.35
N ASN A 367 31.87 -2.61 -3.93
CA ASN A 367 32.80 -1.48 -3.91
C ASN A 367 33.35 -1.14 -2.51
N THR A 368 32.75 -1.67 -1.43
CA THR A 368 33.12 -1.30 -0.06
C THR A 368 33.16 -2.49 0.89
N ASP A 369 33.74 -2.28 2.07
CA ASP A 369 33.72 -3.19 3.22
C ASP A 369 32.57 -2.90 4.20
N ILE A 370 31.60 -2.06 3.84
CA ILE A 370 30.47 -1.71 4.71
C ILE A 370 29.61 -2.96 4.96
N LYS A 371 29.37 -3.26 6.24
CA LYS A 371 28.48 -4.34 6.67
C LYS A 371 27.03 -3.98 6.35
N ILE A 372 26.46 -4.66 5.35
CA ILE A 372 25.07 -4.47 4.92
C ILE A 372 24.21 -5.70 5.17
N VAL A 373 23.09 -5.48 5.85
CA VAL A 373 22.03 -6.47 6.09
C VAL A 373 20.85 -6.17 5.17
N TYR A 374 20.52 -7.10 4.27
CA TYR A 374 19.33 -7.05 3.42
C TYR A 374 18.67 -8.44 3.37
N PRO A 375 17.71 -8.75 4.28
CA PRO A 375 17.23 -10.11 4.52
C PRO A 375 16.17 -10.58 3.50
N LYS A 376 16.16 -10.02 2.27
CA LYS A 376 15.12 -10.31 1.28
C LYS A 376 15.11 -11.79 0.87
N GLU A 377 16.28 -12.36 0.58
CA GLU A 377 16.40 -13.76 0.14
C GLU A 377 15.93 -14.73 1.23
N GLU A 378 16.33 -14.49 2.47
CA GLU A 378 15.93 -15.26 3.63
C GLU A 378 14.43 -15.15 3.90
N LEU A 379 13.85 -13.95 3.79
CA LEU A 379 12.40 -13.78 3.90
C LEU A 379 11.65 -14.56 2.81
N LEU A 380 12.14 -14.54 1.57
CA LEU A 380 11.54 -15.31 0.46
C LEU A 380 11.59 -16.82 0.72
N LYS A 381 12.63 -17.35 1.37
CA LYS A 381 12.74 -18.77 1.75
C LYS A 381 11.62 -19.22 2.68
N TYR A 382 11.13 -18.35 3.57
CA TYR A 382 10.16 -18.71 4.60
C TYR A 382 8.73 -18.19 4.35
N LYS A 383 8.52 -17.31 3.35
CA LYS A 383 7.23 -16.63 3.12
C LYS A 383 6.03 -17.55 2.87
N ASP A 384 6.30 -18.75 2.34
CA ASP A 384 5.27 -19.73 1.97
C ASP A 384 4.96 -20.69 3.14
N THR A 385 5.90 -20.84 4.08
CA THR A 385 5.73 -21.65 5.30
C THR A 385 5.09 -20.85 6.43
N TYR A 386 5.50 -19.60 6.59
CA TYR A 386 5.02 -18.72 7.63
C TYR A 386 4.54 -17.39 7.06
N LEU A 387 3.50 -16.84 7.68
CA LEU A 387 3.18 -15.43 7.49
C LEU A 387 4.31 -14.61 8.12
N LEU A 388 4.96 -13.74 7.34
CA LEU A 388 6.11 -12.91 7.77
C LEU A 388 5.80 -11.42 7.79
N TYR A 389 4.70 -11.00 7.17
CA TYR A 389 4.19 -9.63 7.21
C TYR A 389 2.70 -9.68 7.51
N TYR A 390 2.19 -8.62 8.12
CA TYR A 390 0.77 -8.50 8.37
C TYR A 390 0.02 -8.24 7.07
N LYS A 391 -1.06 -8.98 6.85
CA LYS A 391 -1.86 -8.84 5.63
C LYS A 391 -2.44 -7.44 5.43
N TYR A 392 -2.88 -6.82 6.52
CA TYR A 392 -3.54 -5.51 6.51
C TYR A 392 -2.67 -4.34 6.97
N ASP A 393 -1.41 -4.58 7.35
CA ASP A 393 -0.47 -3.55 7.81
C ASP A 393 0.77 -3.46 6.89
N TYR A 394 1.58 -2.43 7.03
CA TYR A 394 2.79 -2.27 6.22
C TYR A 394 3.96 -3.13 6.69
N HIS A 395 4.06 -3.37 8.00
CA HIS A 395 5.24 -3.95 8.63
C HIS A 395 5.32 -5.47 8.47
N TRP A 396 6.56 -5.97 8.56
CA TRP A 396 6.78 -7.38 8.89
C TRP A 396 6.22 -7.72 10.28
N ASN A 397 6.00 -9.00 10.53
CA ASN A 397 5.62 -9.48 11.85
C ASN A 397 6.82 -9.88 12.70
N TYR A 398 6.57 -10.32 13.94
CA TYR A 398 7.64 -10.74 14.85
C TYR A 398 8.53 -11.82 14.23
N LEU A 399 7.98 -12.78 13.50
CA LEU A 399 8.77 -13.81 12.85
C LEU A 399 9.60 -13.27 11.66
N GLY A 400 9.02 -12.39 10.84
CA GLY A 400 9.75 -11.69 9.77
C GLY A 400 10.89 -10.81 10.34
N ALA A 401 10.63 -10.11 11.43
CA ALA A 401 11.61 -9.32 12.16
C ALA A 401 12.71 -10.19 12.81
N TYR A 402 12.36 -11.40 13.28
CA TYR A 402 13.35 -12.36 13.77
C TYR A 402 14.32 -12.82 12.66
N ILE A 403 13.85 -12.96 11.41
CA ILE A 403 14.72 -13.25 10.27
C ILE A 403 15.68 -12.07 10.04
N GLY A 404 15.17 -10.84 10.03
CA GLY A 404 16.02 -9.63 9.94
C GLY A 404 17.04 -9.53 11.08
N TYR A 405 16.63 -9.83 12.31
CA TYR A 405 17.52 -9.93 13.46
C TYR A 405 18.58 -11.02 13.26
N SER A 406 18.21 -12.20 12.80
CA SER A 406 19.14 -13.31 12.61
C SER A 406 20.23 -12.97 11.58
N GLU A 407 19.86 -12.30 10.49
CA GLU A 407 20.82 -11.82 9.48
C GLU A 407 21.74 -10.71 10.01
N PHE A 408 21.21 -9.80 10.84
CA PHE A 408 22.03 -8.82 11.56
C PHE A 408 23.05 -9.50 12.47
N MET A 409 22.63 -10.47 13.28
CA MET A 409 23.50 -11.21 14.19
C MET A 409 24.63 -11.94 13.46
N LYS A 410 24.31 -12.63 12.35
CA LYS A 410 25.32 -13.27 11.48
C LYS A 410 26.34 -12.27 10.95
N THR A 411 25.87 -11.10 10.51
CA THR A 411 26.72 -10.03 9.96
C THR A 411 27.72 -9.49 10.98
N VAL A 412 27.37 -9.50 12.27
CA VAL A 412 28.27 -9.09 13.37
C VAL A 412 29.06 -10.25 13.98
N GLY A 413 29.05 -11.43 13.34
CA GLY A 413 29.84 -12.60 13.73
C GLY A 413 29.23 -13.43 14.87
N ILE A 414 27.92 -13.33 15.09
CA ILE A 414 27.23 -14.02 16.18
C ILE A 414 26.30 -15.08 15.60
N ASN A 415 26.54 -16.34 15.97
CA ASN A 415 25.73 -17.43 15.48
C ASN A 415 24.38 -17.47 16.20
N VAL A 416 23.29 -17.49 15.42
CA VAL A 416 21.93 -17.65 15.92
C VAL A 416 21.36 -18.93 15.31
N PRO A 417 20.72 -19.81 16.10
CA PRO A 417 20.14 -21.02 15.55
C PRO A 417 19.11 -20.73 14.45
N GLU A 418 19.10 -21.56 13.41
CA GLU A 418 18.11 -21.49 12.34
C GLU A 418 16.68 -21.54 12.90
N ILE A 419 15.75 -20.89 12.20
CA ILE A 419 14.36 -20.73 12.61
C ILE A 419 13.66 -22.07 12.92
N TYR A 420 13.96 -23.13 12.17
CA TYR A 420 13.39 -24.47 12.39
C TYR A 420 13.82 -25.10 13.71
N ASN A 421 14.97 -24.69 14.24
CA ASN A 421 15.51 -25.16 15.51
C ASN A 421 15.09 -24.25 16.68
N ARG A 422 14.19 -23.30 16.44
CA ARG A 422 13.66 -22.41 17.47
C ARG A 422 12.28 -22.87 17.93
N ASN A 423 11.98 -22.58 19.19
CA ASN A 423 10.64 -22.74 19.72
C ASN A 423 9.73 -21.60 19.25
N ILE A 424 9.03 -21.83 18.14
CA ILE A 424 8.05 -20.93 17.54
C ILE A 424 6.73 -21.08 18.27
N ILE A 425 6.25 -19.99 18.87
CA ILE A 425 4.97 -19.96 19.59
C ILE A 425 3.96 -19.08 18.86
N LEU A 426 2.69 -19.48 18.92
CA LEU A 426 1.58 -18.64 18.47
C LEU A 426 1.45 -17.45 19.44
N THR A 427 1.42 -16.24 18.89
CA THR A 427 1.19 -15.03 19.68
C THR A 427 -0.16 -14.41 19.32
N ASN A 428 -0.91 -14.05 20.36
CA ASN A 428 -2.14 -13.27 20.25
C ASN A 428 -1.88 -11.76 20.41
N MET A 429 -0.61 -11.37 20.55
CA MET A 429 -0.23 -9.96 20.59
C MET A 429 -0.39 -9.39 19.19
N LEU A 430 -1.45 -8.59 19.01
CA LEU A 430 -1.61 -7.70 17.87
C LEU A 430 -0.69 -6.49 18.11
N PRO A 431 0.34 -6.24 17.30
CA PRO A 431 0.88 -4.91 17.27
C PRO A 431 -0.16 -3.89 16.86
N PHE A 432 0.23 -2.65 17.10
CA PHE A 432 -0.57 -1.46 16.94
C PHE A 432 -0.81 -1.17 15.44
N TYR A 433 -1.61 -1.97 14.74
CA TYR A 433 -1.81 -1.87 13.28
C TYR A 433 -2.83 -0.81 12.90
N LYS A 434 -2.47 0.45 13.08
CA LYS A 434 -3.30 1.55 12.56
C LYS A 434 -2.75 2.17 11.30
N ASP A 435 -1.66 1.67 10.72
CA ASP A 435 -1.06 2.35 9.59
C ASP A 435 -1.97 2.24 8.37
N LEU A 436 -1.95 1.10 7.67
CA LEU A 436 -2.72 0.98 6.43
C LEU A 436 -4.23 0.97 6.67
N THR A 437 -4.72 0.13 7.59
CA THR A 437 -6.16 0.08 7.88
C THR A 437 -6.70 1.31 8.59
N GLY A 438 -5.86 2.08 9.30
CA GLY A 438 -6.26 3.37 9.83
C GLY A 438 -6.38 4.40 8.70
N PHE A 439 -5.41 4.48 7.78
CA PHE A 439 -5.50 5.40 6.63
C PHE A 439 -6.75 5.20 5.75
N ILE A 440 -7.33 3.99 5.75
CA ILE A 440 -8.56 3.69 5.01
C ILE A 440 -9.79 3.50 5.90
N ASN A 441 -9.70 3.82 7.20
CA ASN A 441 -10.81 3.71 8.15
C ASN A 441 -11.51 2.33 8.14
N LEU A 442 -10.71 1.26 8.08
CA LEU A 442 -11.17 -0.14 8.12
C LEU A 442 -10.63 -0.91 9.34
N TYR A 443 -9.83 -0.28 10.20
CA TYR A 443 -9.21 -0.97 11.34
C TYR A 443 -10.22 -1.67 12.25
N SER A 444 -11.31 -1.00 12.63
CA SER A 444 -12.34 -1.56 13.52
C SER A 444 -13.02 -2.81 12.95
N PHE A 445 -13.13 -2.88 11.63
CA PHE A 445 -13.73 -3.97 10.88
C PHE A 445 -12.74 -5.14 10.73
N LEU A 446 -11.52 -4.85 10.26
CA LEU A 446 -10.52 -5.86 9.91
C LEU A 446 -9.78 -6.44 11.12
N LYS A 447 -9.75 -5.76 12.28
CA LYS A 447 -9.14 -6.30 13.51
C LYS A 447 -9.74 -7.63 13.98
N LYS A 448 -10.91 -8.01 13.46
CA LYS A 448 -11.59 -9.28 13.76
C LYS A 448 -10.99 -10.47 12.99
N ASP A 449 -10.33 -10.23 11.87
CA ASP A 449 -9.60 -11.22 11.08
C ASP A 449 -8.15 -11.35 11.62
N ILE A 450 -8.01 -11.84 12.84
CA ILE A 450 -6.68 -12.03 13.44
C ILE A 450 -6.02 -13.24 12.77
N GLU A 451 -5.02 -12.98 11.93
CA GLU A 451 -4.17 -14.04 11.38
C GLU A 451 -3.33 -14.66 12.49
N LYS A 452 -3.00 -15.95 12.34
CA LYS A 452 -2.07 -16.64 13.25
C LYS A 452 -0.69 -16.03 13.08
N ILE A 453 -0.26 -15.27 14.08
CA ILE A 453 1.07 -14.65 14.12
C ILE A 453 1.96 -15.49 15.02
N TYR A 454 3.22 -15.63 14.62
CA TYR A 454 4.21 -16.43 15.32
C TYR A 454 5.34 -15.55 15.83
N THR A 455 5.92 -15.93 16.97
CA THR A 455 7.12 -15.31 17.53
C THR A 455 8.07 -16.38 18.05
N ILE A 456 9.35 -16.03 18.19
CA ILE A 456 10.35 -16.88 18.82
C ILE A 456 10.35 -16.64 20.33
N SER A 457 10.13 -17.70 21.10
CA SER A 457 10.18 -17.63 22.57
C SER A 457 11.61 -17.40 23.10
N GLY A 458 11.71 -16.92 24.35
CA GLY A 458 12.99 -16.72 25.06
C GLY A 458 13.60 -15.32 24.95
N TYR A 459 12.92 -14.37 24.31
CA TYR A 459 13.40 -13.00 24.09
C TYR A 459 12.67 -11.93 24.93
N ASN A 460 12.35 -12.25 26.19
CA ASN A 460 11.68 -11.35 27.14
C ASN A 460 12.59 -11.00 28.34
N ASN A 461 13.90 -11.04 28.13
CA ASN A 461 14.92 -11.04 29.18
C ASN A 461 15.64 -9.69 29.32
N TYR A 462 14.87 -8.60 29.29
CA TYR A 462 15.38 -7.22 29.40
C TYR A 462 14.54 -6.38 30.36
N ASN A 463 15.12 -5.26 30.79
CA ASN A 463 14.49 -4.19 31.56
C ASN A 463 14.70 -2.87 30.82
N ILE A 464 13.65 -2.07 30.72
CA ILE A 464 13.74 -0.69 30.24
C ILE A 464 14.28 0.17 31.37
N ILE A 465 15.39 0.85 31.12
CA ILE A 465 16.11 1.69 32.09
C ILE A 465 15.75 3.17 31.88
N GLU A 466 15.61 3.59 30.63
CA GLU A 466 15.23 4.96 30.26
C GLU A 466 14.19 4.92 29.13
N GLY A 467 13.24 5.86 29.17
CA GLY A 467 12.17 5.98 28.19
C GLY A 467 10.95 5.12 28.51
N THR A 468 9.79 5.53 28.02
CA THR A 468 8.53 4.81 28.22
C THR A 468 7.84 4.45 26.90
N ASN A 469 8.20 5.16 25.83
CA ASN A 469 7.64 4.93 24.50
C ASN A 469 8.71 4.45 23.52
N VAL A 470 8.83 3.12 23.42
CA VAL A 470 9.70 2.41 22.45
C VAL A 470 9.47 2.83 21.00
N PHE A 471 8.33 3.44 20.68
CA PHE A 471 7.97 3.81 19.32
C PHE A 471 8.49 5.18 18.90
N SER A 472 8.60 6.15 19.81
CA SER A 472 8.91 7.55 19.44
C SER A 472 10.00 8.24 20.26
N GLN A 473 10.45 7.63 21.36
CA GLN A 473 11.42 8.23 22.28
C GLN A 473 12.78 7.52 22.20
N TYR A 474 13.77 8.15 22.84
CA TYR A 474 14.98 7.44 23.23
C TYR A 474 14.59 6.35 24.23
N VAL A 475 15.09 5.14 24.02
CA VAL A 475 14.92 4.04 24.97
C VAL A 475 16.26 3.38 25.23
N LEU A 476 16.58 3.21 26.49
CA LEU A 476 17.73 2.44 26.96
C LEU A 476 17.24 1.17 27.64
N VAL A 477 17.79 0.02 27.25
CA VAL A 477 17.51 -1.26 27.88
C VAL A 477 18.78 -1.94 28.35
N LYS A 478 18.63 -2.72 29.41
CA LYS A 478 19.65 -3.65 29.90
C LYS A 478 19.03 -5.02 30.14
N PRO A 479 19.80 -6.10 30.00
CA PRO A 479 19.30 -7.43 30.25
C PRO A 479 18.92 -7.64 31.73
N LYS A 480 18.04 -8.61 32.00
CA LYS A 480 17.76 -9.05 33.38
C LYS A 480 19.00 -9.72 33.98
N LEU A 481 19.11 -9.70 35.32
CA LEU A 481 20.23 -10.35 36.03
C LEU A 481 20.34 -11.84 35.64
N ASN A 482 21.58 -12.34 35.57
CA ASN A 482 21.92 -13.75 35.25
C ASN A 482 21.45 -14.26 33.89
N THR A 483 21.32 -13.37 32.90
CA THR A 483 21.03 -13.75 31.51
C THR A 483 22.32 -13.83 30.71
N ASN A 484 22.45 -14.86 29.88
CA ASN A 484 23.59 -14.97 28.98
C ASN A 484 23.41 -14.00 27.81
N VAL A 485 24.31 -13.03 27.70
CA VAL A 485 24.22 -11.93 26.73
C VAL A 485 25.54 -11.72 26.04
N ILE A 486 25.48 -11.10 24.87
CA ILE A 486 26.65 -10.64 24.14
C ILE A 486 27.21 -9.44 24.88
N ASN A 487 28.48 -9.53 25.28
CA ASN A 487 29.17 -8.43 25.94
C ASN A 487 29.58 -7.32 24.93
N ARG A 488 28.58 -6.73 24.27
CA ARG A 488 28.69 -5.58 23.38
C ARG A 488 27.47 -4.69 23.61
N LYS A 489 27.65 -3.38 23.52
CA LYS A 489 26.60 -2.36 23.56
C LYS A 489 26.13 -2.05 22.15
N LEU A 490 24.82 -2.04 21.95
CA LEU A 490 24.19 -1.73 20.66
C LEU A 490 23.50 -0.37 20.72
N PHE A 491 23.69 0.46 19.70
CA PHE A 491 22.89 1.66 19.48
C PHE A 491 22.15 1.54 18.14
N VAL A 492 20.83 1.64 18.17
CA VAL A 492 19.96 1.45 17.02
C VAL A 492 19.35 2.77 16.59
N ILE A 493 19.78 3.29 15.44
CA ILE A 493 19.14 4.40 14.74
C ILE A 493 18.12 3.78 13.78
N ARG A 494 16.83 4.03 13.98
CA ARG A 494 15.79 3.18 13.38
C ARG A 494 14.55 3.91 12.90
N ASP A 495 13.72 3.22 12.12
CA ASP A 495 12.34 3.62 11.84
C ASP A 495 11.32 2.75 12.62
N SER A 496 10.12 2.52 12.10
CA SER A 496 9.11 1.67 12.75
C SER A 496 9.31 0.17 12.53
N PHE A 497 10.12 -0.27 11.56
CA PHE A 497 10.35 -1.69 11.30
C PHE A 497 11.10 -2.40 12.42
N SER A 498 12.10 -1.74 13.04
CA SER A 498 12.79 -2.31 14.21
C SER A 498 11.90 -2.57 15.43
N GLN A 499 10.65 -2.06 15.48
CA GLN A 499 9.75 -2.30 16.62
C GLN A 499 9.50 -3.79 16.87
N ALA A 500 9.32 -4.58 15.81
CA ALA A 500 9.15 -6.03 15.91
C ALA A 500 10.48 -6.76 16.20
N MET A 501 11.63 -6.09 16.04
CA MET A 501 12.95 -6.61 16.41
C MET A 501 13.34 -6.30 17.86
N PHE A 502 12.62 -5.37 18.51
CA PHE A 502 13.01 -4.78 19.79
C PHE A 502 13.29 -5.83 20.86
N GLU A 503 12.41 -6.82 21.04
CA GLU A 503 12.58 -7.90 22.03
C GLU A 503 13.83 -8.75 21.77
N TYR A 504 14.07 -9.07 20.49
CA TYR A 504 15.20 -9.89 20.06
C TYR A 504 16.53 -9.18 20.31
N LEU A 505 16.65 -7.92 19.91
CA LEU A 505 17.83 -7.11 20.13
C LEU A 505 18.04 -6.83 21.62
N SER A 506 16.99 -6.43 22.34
CA SER A 506 17.05 -6.03 23.76
C SER A 506 17.47 -7.16 24.69
N SER A 507 17.12 -8.41 24.36
CA SER A 507 17.51 -9.58 25.16
C SER A 507 18.89 -10.14 24.78
N SER A 508 19.51 -9.66 23.70
CA SER A 508 20.74 -10.25 23.17
C SER A 508 22.00 -9.52 23.67
N PHE A 509 21.95 -8.21 23.82
CA PHE A 509 23.13 -7.37 24.12
C PHE A 509 23.21 -6.97 25.60
N SER A 510 24.43 -6.75 26.10
CA SER A 510 24.65 -6.27 27.47
C SER A 510 24.06 -4.87 27.73
N GLN A 511 23.86 -4.10 26.65
CA GLN A 511 23.07 -2.89 26.61
C GLN A 511 22.55 -2.66 25.20
N ALA A 512 21.31 -2.18 25.05
CA ALA A 512 20.84 -1.67 23.77
C ALA A 512 20.14 -0.31 23.95
N SER A 513 20.40 0.62 23.05
CA SER A 513 19.76 1.93 23.00
C SER A 513 19.07 2.11 21.66
N TYR A 514 17.89 2.73 21.66
CA TYR A 514 17.07 2.90 20.47
C TYR A 514 16.68 4.35 20.29
N ARG A 515 16.80 4.83 19.06
CA ARG A 515 16.42 6.20 18.71
C ARG A 515 15.76 6.25 17.35
N HIS A 516 14.61 6.91 17.29
CA HIS A 516 13.97 7.19 16.01
C HIS A 516 14.88 8.09 15.16
N ILE A 517 15.08 7.71 13.90
CA ILE A 517 15.98 8.32 12.93
C ILE A 517 15.79 9.85 12.83
N ASP A 518 14.55 10.33 12.82
CA ASP A 518 14.24 11.77 12.72
C ASP A 518 14.55 12.57 14.01
N ARG A 519 14.94 11.93 15.12
CA ARG A 519 15.24 12.56 16.42
C ARG A 519 16.63 12.25 16.96
N TYR A 520 17.44 11.53 16.18
CA TYR A 520 18.80 11.15 16.54
C TYR A 520 19.70 12.37 16.73
N LYS A 521 20.59 12.29 17.73
CA LYS A 521 21.62 13.29 18.01
C LYS A 521 22.96 12.61 18.30
N ASN A 522 24.05 13.14 17.74
CA ASN A 522 25.40 12.60 17.94
C ASN A 522 25.83 12.49 19.41
N SER A 523 25.36 13.41 20.27
CA SER A 523 25.63 13.37 21.71
C SER A 523 25.17 12.07 22.38
N GLU A 524 24.23 11.35 21.78
CA GLU A 524 23.73 10.07 22.28
C GLU A 524 24.74 8.95 22.03
N ILE A 525 25.47 8.98 20.92
CA ILE A 525 26.59 8.06 20.68
C ILE A 525 27.72 8.34 21.68
N ILE A 526 28.01 9.60 21.97
CA ILE A 526 29.02 9.99 22.96
C ILE A 526 28.61 9.51 24.37
N LYS A 527 27.34 9.72 24.75
CA LYS A 527 26.79 9.30 26.05
C LYS A 527 26.84 7.78 26.25
N GLU A 528 26.37 7.04 25.25
CA GLU A 528 26.18 5.58 25.40
C GLU A 528 27.48 4.79 25.11
N TYR A 529 28.36 5.36 24.29
CA TYR A 529 29.62 4.78 23.83
C TYR A 529 29.42 3.31 23.38
N PRO A 530 28.65 3.08 22.31
CA PRO A 530 28.29 1.73 21.87
C PRO A 530 29.44 1.03 21.15
N ASP A 531 29.44 -0.30 21.16
CA ASP A 531 30.36 -1.10 20.34
C ASP A 531 29.87 -1.27 18.90
N ILE A 532 28.55 -1.13 18.69
CA ILE A 532 27.88 -1.26 17.39
C ILE A 532 26.84 -0.16 17.24
N VAL A 533 26.86 0.52 16.08
CA VAL A 533 25.74 1.32 15.59
C VAL A 533 25.04 0.54 14.46
N LEU A 534 23.78 0.20 14.70
CA LEU A 534 22.88 -0.34 13.69
C LEU A 534 22.00 0.80 13.16
N PHE A 535 22.15 1.12 11.87
CA PHE A 535 21.23 2.03 11.19
C PHE A 535 20.24 1.21 10.39
N GLU A 536 18.97 1.25 10.78
CA GLU A 536 17.87 0.50 10.20
C GLU A 536 16.92 1.43 9.43
N THR A 537 16.59 1.04 8.19
CA THR A 537 15.59 1.74 7.36
C THR A 537 14.83 0.77 6.48
N VAL A 538 13.57 1.05 6.19
CA VAL A 538 12.81 0.34 5.14
C VAL A 538 13.23 0.75 3.72
N ASP A 539 13.17 -0.20 2.78
CA ASP A 539 13.50 -0.07 1.35
C ASP A 539 12.94 1.21 0.71
N SER A 540 11.65 1.52 0.95
CA SER A 540 10.98 2.68 0.35
C SER A 540 11.52 4.04 0.81
N PHE A 541 12.27 4.09 1.92
CA PHE A 541 12.89 5.32 2.44
C PHE A 541 14.38 5.41 2.14
N LEU A 542 14.97 4.38 1.52
CA LEU A 542 16.42 4.22 1.37
C LEU A 542 17.12 5.46 0.80
N LYS A 543 16.69 5.97 -0.37
CA LYS A 543 17.31 7.18 -0.97
C LYS A 543 17.21 8.40 -0.07
N GLU A 544 16.08 8.60 0.58
CA GLU A 544 15.94 9.74 1.50
C GLU A 544 16.91 9.60 2.67
N ARG A 545 17.04 8.40 3.25
CA ARG A 545 17.97 8.20 4.37
C ARG A 545 19.41 8.46 3.96
N LEU A 546 19.80 7.97 2.78
CA LEU A 546 21.16 8.13 2.24
C LEU A 546 21.51 9.57 1.84
N PHE A 547 20.56 10.34 1.30
CA PHE A 547 20.84 11.67 0.74
C PHE A 547 20.39 12.84 1.61
N LYS A 548 19.43 12.63 2.51
CA LYS A 548 18.81 13.72 3.30
C LYS A 548 18.89 13.51 4.81
N VAL A 549 19.29 12.34 5.30
CA VAL A 549 19.32 12.07 6.74
C VAL A 549 20.73 11.83 7.23
N ILE A 550 21.40 10.79 6.74
CA ILE A 550 22.77 10.45 7.15
C ILE A 550 23.72 11.65 6.98
N PRO A 551 23.73 12.38 5.85
CA PRO A 551 24.62 13.53 5.68
C PRO A 551 24.33 14.68 6.66
N ASN A 552 23.08 14.80 7.13
CA ASN A 552 22.67 15.87 8.03
C ASN A 552 23.04 15.61 9.49
N TYR A 553 23.51 14.41 9.83
CA TYR A 553 23.92 14.11 11.19
C TYR A 553 25.23 14.76 11.59
N LYS A 554 26.08 15.24 10.67
CA LYS A 554 27.41 15.81 11.00
C LYS A 554 28.20 14.91 11.94
N ILE A 555 28.30 13.63 11.59
CA ILE A 555 28.74 12.58 12.51
C ILE A 555 30.16 12.81 13.07
N GLU A 556 31.00 13.58 12.37
CA GLU A 556 32.32 14.02 12.80
C GLU A 556 32.33 14.73 14.16
N GLU A 557 31.20 15.31 14.59
CA GLU A 557 31.10 15.97 15.90
C GLU A 557 31.34 15.03 17.09
N ILE A 558 31.21 13.71 16.92
CA ILE A 558 31.54 12.73 17.97
C ILE A 558 33.04 12.66 18.27
N ASN A 559 33.88 13.19 17.38
CA ASN A 559 35.34 13.09 17.44
C ASN A 559 36.03 14.37 17.91
N LYS A 560 35.29 15.44 18.24
CA LYS A 560 35.85 16.75 18.63
C LYS A 560 36.82 16.69 19.82
N ASP A 561 36.61 15.76 20.74
CA ASP A 561 37.48 15.50 21.89
C ASP A 561 38.80 14.78 21.53
N LEU A 562 38.85 14.04 20.42
CA LEU A 562 40.09 13.43 19.92
C LEU A 562 41.03 14.47 19.32
N GLU A 563 40.48 15.49 18.66
CA GLU A 563 41.26 16.59 18.08
C GLU A 563 41.94 17.42 19.17
N THR A 564 41.26 17.70 20.29
CA THR A 564 41.83 18.45 21.42
C THR A 564 42.95 17.70 22.16
N ASN A 565 42.92 16.36 22.18
CA ASN A 565 43.92 15.55 22.88
C ASN A 565 45.19 15.31 22.04
N SER A 566 45.11 15.41 20.71
CA SER A 566 46.29 15.35 19.83
C SER A 566 47.16 16.60 19.88
N ALA A 567 46.58 17.75 20.27
CA ALA A 567 47.31 19.01 20.42
C ALA A 567 48.08 19.13 21.75
N THR A 568 47.69 18.37 22.78
CA THR A 568 48.32 18.40 24.11
C THR A 568 49.40 17.34 24.31
N SER A 569 49.48 16.32 23.44
CA SER A 569 50.53 15.28 23.50
C SER A 569 51.79 15.62 22.68
N ASN A 570 51.82 16.77 21.99
CA ASN A 570 52.93 17.23 21.15
C ASN A 570 53.68 18.44 21.73
N ASN A 571 53.53 18.74 23.04
CA ASN A 571 54.29 19.77 23.74
C ASN A 571 55.14 19.18 24.86
#